data_AF-A0A349JMT6-F1
#
_entry.id   AF-A0A349JMT6-F1
#
_cell.length_a   1.000
_cell.length_b   1.000
_cell.length_c   1.000
_cell.angle_alpha   90.00
_cell.angle_beta   90.00
_cell.angle_gamma   90.00
#
_symmetry.space_group_name_H-M   'P 1'
#
loop_
_entity.id
_entity.type
_entity.pdbx_description
1 polymer ?
#
loop_
_entity_poly.entity_id
_entity_poly.type
_entity_poly.pdbx_seq_one_letter_code
_entity_poly.pdbx_strand_id
1 'polypeptide(L)'
;MSAHLLIPAWDAEFPATLSRKILIGKLRQELGFQGLIVTDALVMGAIANFDRRGYGANEAAVLAAEAGADVLLMPLDPEGAILAVCDAVNQGRIDIAQIKESVKRIWAAKVKVGLAISDSPQPSVAKRLSDPPQPPLAKGGSKNPPALIDLSTLSTPEARATAADILRDSLKFGGELPLQAKKPSQSQVLRNLIVVDDVLGCEFLGNHTPAIALPAQFGYKLQLIDDRTSSIADNTNAEPSCDLDVNLSRPTLLQVFIRGNCFRGSAGLTEAAQDWFKQLLSNGELQALLIYGSPYVLDQFLPQLPPTIPYIFCYGQMPTAQAIALELLFGIDRMANP
;
A
#
# COMPACT_ATOMS: atom_id res chain seq x y z
N MET A 1 -6.74 -13.58 -8.66
CA MET A 1 -5.39 -13.24 -9.11
C MET A 1 -4.42 -14.22 -8.48
N SER A 2 -3.40 -14.69 -9.21
CA SER A 2 -2.39 -15.63 -8.68
C SER A 2 -1.12 -14.90 -8.24
N ALA A 3 -0.68 -15.14 -7.00
CA ALA A 3 0.57 -14.60 -6.48
C ALA A 3 1.79 -15.37 -7.01
N HIS A 4 2.94 -14.69 -7.06
CA HIS A 4 4.23 -15.28 -7.47
C HIS A 4 4.88 -16.07 -6.31
N LEU A 5 4.19 -17.11 -5.82
CA LEU A 5 4.64 -17.92 -4.70
C LEU A 5 4.97 -19.34 -5.15
N LEU A 6 6.14 -19.85 -4.76
CA LEU A 6 6.45 -21.27 -4.84
C LEU A 6 5.71 -21.98 -3.71
N ILE A 7 4.89 -22.98 -4.05
CA ILE A 7 4.12 -23.76 -3.08
C ILE A 7 4.52 -25.23 -3.24
N PRO A 8 5.65 -25.67 -2.63
CA PRO A 8 6.24 -26.99 -2.90
C PRO A 8 5.30 -28.17 -2.64
N ALA A 9 4.33 -27.99 -1.72
CA ALA A 9 3.31 -28.99 -1.45
C ALA A 9 2.38 -29.27 -2.65
N TRP A 10 2.28 -28.34 -3.61
CA TRP A 10 1.46 -28.48 -4.82
C TRP A 10 2.29 -28.51 -6.09
N ASP A 11 3.31 -27.65 -6.18
CA ASP A 11 4.27 -27.65 -7.27
C ASP A 11 5.63 -27.15 -6.77
N ALA A 12 6.62 -28.04 -6.77
CA ALA A 12 7.97 -27.75 -6.31
C ALA A 12 8.83 -27.04 -7.37
N GLU A 13 8.38 -27.03 -8.63
CA GLU A 13 9.14 -26.50 -9.77
C GLU A 13 8.67 -25.09 -10.14
N PHE A 14 7.36 -24.91 -10.27
CA PHE A 14 6.78 -23.66 -10.75
C PHE A 14 6.07 -22.87 -9.63
N PRO A 15 6.25 -21.55 -9.57
CA PRO A 15 5.40 -20.72 -8.73
C PRO A 15 3.95 -20.78 -9.20
N ALA A 16 3.00 -20.47 -8.32
CA ALA A 16 1.57 -20.56 -8.59
C ALA A 16 1.13 -19.86 -9.88
N THR A 17 1.76 -18.75 -10.24
CA THR A 17 1.50 -18.02 -11.50
C THR A 17 1.83 -18.83 -12.77
N LEU A 18 2.81 -19.72 -12.71
CA LEU A 18 3.30 -20.51 -13.85
C LEU A 18 2.92 -22.01 -13.74
N SER A 19 2.19 -22.40 -12.69
CA SER A 19 1.89 -23.80 -12.42
C SER A 19 0.49 -24.19 -12.90
N ARG A 20 0.42 -25.07 -13.91
CA ARG A 20 -0.84 -25.68 -14.34
C ARG A 20 -1.49 -26.53 -13.24
N LYS A 21 -0.67 -27.19 -12.41
CA LYS A 21 -1.15 -28.00 -11.27
C LYS A 21 -1.95 -27.13 -10.30
N ILE A 22 -1.51 -25.89 -10.09
CA ILE A 22 -2.17 -24.95 -9.18
C ILE A 22 -3.34 -24.24 -9.88
N LEU A 23 -3.12 -23.60 -11.04
CA LEU A 23 -4.15 -22.79 -11.70
C LEU A 23 -5.31 -23.62 -12.25
N ILE A 24 -5.01 -24.76 -12.88
CA ILE A 24 -6.04 -25.64 -13.44
C ILE A 24 -6.43 -26.72 -12.44
N GLY A 25 -5.47 -27.45 -11.87
CA GLY A 25 -5.75 -28.54 -10.94
C GLY A 25 -6.48 -28.06 -9.68
N LYS A 26 -5.83 -27.19 -8.89
CA LYS A 26 -6.44 -26.69 -7.63
C LYS A 26 -7.57 -25.71 -7.87
N LEU A 27 -7.33 -24.62 -8.61
CA LEU A 27 -8.30 -23.53 -8.69
C LEU A 27 -9.47 -23.84 -9.64
N ARG A 28 -9.19 -24.26 -10.88
CA ARG A 28 -10.24 -24.46 -11.90
C ARG A 28 -11.03 -25.75 -11.67
N GLN A 29 -10.35 -26.86 -11.38
CA GLN A 29 -10.97 -28.19 -11.30
C GLN A 29 -11.45 -28.51 -9.88
N GLU A 30 -10.58 -28.51 -8.87
CA GLU A 30 -10.96 -28.88 -7.50
C GLU A 30 -11.90 -27.83 -6.86
N LEU A 31 -11.58 -26.54 -6.96
CA LEU A 31 -12.43 -25.47 -6.42
C LEU A 31 -13.57 -25.03 -7.36
N GLY A 32 -13.56 -25.52 -8.60
CA GLY A 32 -14.62 -25.22 -9.57
C GLY A 32 -14.71 -23.74 -9.99
N PHE A 33 -13.64 -22.95 -9.85
CA PHE A 33 -13.68 -21.51 -10.14
C PHE A 33 -13.97 -21.24 -11.62
N GLN A 34 -15.00 -20.45 -11.96
CA GLN A 34 -15.38 -20.19 -13.37
C GLN A 34 -14.97 -18.81 -13.91
N GLY A 35 -14.40 -17.94 -13.05
CA GLY A 35 -14.04 -16.57 -13.41
C GLY A 35 -12.69 -16.43 -14.10
N LEU A 36 -12.18 -15.20 -14.15
CA LEU A 36 -10.87 -14.87 -14.70
C LEU A 36 -9.73 -15.23 -13.76
N ILE A 37 -8.78 -16.01 -14.26
CA ILE A 37 -7.47 -16.20 -13.64
C ILE A 37 -6.55 -15.11 -14.22
N VAL A 38 -6.19 -14.16 -13.36
CA VAL A 38 -5.31 -13.03 -13.71
C VAL A 38 -3.98 -13.25 -12.99
N THR A 39 -2.85 -13.10 -13.67
CA THR A 39 -1.54 -13.10 -13.02
C THR A 39 -1.40 -11.87 -12.12
N ASP A 40 -0.57 -11.94 -11.08
CA ASP A 40 0.05 -10.71 -10.54
C ASP A 40 0.97 -10.08 -11.60
N ALA A 41 1.46 -8.86 -11.36
CA ALA A 41 2.22 -8.10 -12.33
C ALA A 41 3.51 -8.83 -12.76
N LEU A 42 3.59 -9.22 -14.04
CA LEU A 42 4.71 -10.01 -14.56
C LEU A 42 6.05 -9.25 -14.54
N VAL A 43 6.03 -7.92 -14.45
CA VAL A 43 7.23 -7.09 -14.20
C VAL A 43 7.86 -7.29 -12.81
N MET A 44 7.15 -7.92 -11.87
CA MET A 44 7.68 -8.13 -10.52
C MET A 44 8.92 -9.03 -10.55
N GLY A 45 9.94 -8.65 -9.78
CA GLY A 45 11.25 -9.31 -9.80
C GLY A 45 11.22 -10.82 -9.54
N ALA A 46 10.21 -11.34 -8.83
CA ALA A 46 10.05 -12.79 -8.60
C ALA A 46 9.83 -13.59 -9.90
N ILE A 47 9.19 -12.98 -10.91
CA ILE A 47 8.93 -13.58 -12.22
C ILE A 47 9.85 -13.01 -13.30
N ALA A 48 10.08 -11.69 -13.31
CA ALA A 48 11.01 -11.09 -14.28
C ALA A 48 12.45 -11.66 -14.16
N ASN A 49 12.86 -12.13 -12.98
CA ASN A 49 14.14 -12.83 -12.80
C ASN A 49 14.06 -14.35 -13.03
N PHE A 50 12.86 -14.93 -13.14
CA PHE A 50 12.68 -16.32 -13.58
C PHE A 50 13.18 -16.47 -15.02
N ASP A 51 12.92 -15.48 -15.89
CA ASP A 51 13.44 -15.40 -17.25
C ASP A 51 14.98 -15.36 -17.33
N ARG A 52 15.64 -14.83 -16.28
CA ARG A 52 17.12 -14.81 -16.14
C ARG A 52 17.74 -16.17 -15.78
N ARG A 53 16.93 -17.19 -15.47
CA ARG A 53 17.39 -18.59 -15.32
C ARG A 53 17.60 -19.30 -16.66
N GLY A 54 17.60 -18.57 -17.78
CA GLY A 54 17.88 -19.08 -19.12
C GLY A 54 16.65 -19.31 -20.00
N TYR A 55 15.48 -18.84 -19.56
CA TYR A 55 14.19 -19.08 -20.21
C TYR A 55 13.86 -18.07 -21.32
N GLY A 56 14.46 -16.87 -21.29
CA GLY A 56 14.30 -15.84 -22.33
C GLY A 56 13.26 -14.76 -21.98
N ALA A 57 13.35 -13.59 -22.62
CA ALA A 57 12.71 -12.34 -22.17
C ALA A 57 11.16 -12.32 -22.15
N ASN A 58 10.49 -13.37 -22.63
CA ASN A 58 9.02 -13.45 -22.71
C ASN A 58 8.47 -14.83 -22.30
N GLU A 59 9.31 -15.72 -21.80
CA GLU A 59 8.92 -17.10 -21.51
C GLU A 59 7.99 -17.20 -20.31
N ALA A 60 8.13 -16.31 -19.31
CA ALA A 60 7.16 -16.19 -18.22
C ALA A 60 5.72 -15.94 -18.71
N ALA A 61 5.54 -15.13 -19.77
CA ALA A 61 4.22 -14.86 -20.35
C ALA A 61 3.64 -16.11 -21.03
N VAL A 62 4.49 -16.86 -21.76
CA VAL A 62 4.11 -18.13 -22.39
C VAL A 62 3.74 -19.17 -21.34
N LEU A 63 4.58 -19.37 -20.32
CA LEU A 63 4.35 -20.31 -19.23
C LEU A 63 3.07 -19.97 -18.45
N ALA A 64 2.80 -18.69 -18.16
CA ALA A 64 1.57 -18.28 -17.49
C ALA A 64 0.32 -18.59 -18.34
N ALA A 65 0.37 -18.30 -19.64
CA ALA A 65 -0.71 -18.63 -20.57
C ALA A 65 -0.92 -20.15 -20.68
N GLU A 66 0.16 -20.92 -20.79
CA GLU A 66 0.18 -22.38 -20.84
C GLU A 66 -0.39 -23.01 -19.55
N ALA A 67 -0.04 -22.44 -18.39
CA ALA A 67 -0.54 -22.83 -17.09
C ALA A 67 -2.05 -22.59 -16.92
N GLY A 68 -2.66 -21.76 -17.78
CA GLY A 68 -4.10 -21.51 -17.80
C GLY A 68 -4.52 -20.15 -17.24
N ALA A 69 -3.61 -19.18 -17.17
CA ALA A 69 -3.99 -17.80 -16.91
C ALA A 69 -4.82 -17.24 -18.08
N ASP A 70 -5.92 -16.56 -17.76
CA ASP A 70 -6.77 -15.91 -18.74
C ASP A 70 -6.23 -14.52 -19.11
N VAL A 71 -5.62 -13.81 -18.15
CA VAL A 71 -5.08 -12.45 -18.34
C VAL A 71 -3.65 -12.38 -17.81
N LEU A 72 -2.74 -11.94 -18.68
CA LEU A 72 -1.34 -11.65 -18.36
C LEU A 72 -1.23 -10.16 -17.97
N LEU A 73 -1.04 -9.89 -16.68
CA LEU A 73 -1.00 -8.53 -16.15
C LEU A 73 0.41 -7.96 -16.23
N MET A 74 0.54 -6.79 -16.88
CA MET A 74 1.79 -6.01 -16.97
C MET A 74 3.01 -6.86 -17.36
N PRO A 75 3.06 -7.46 -18.57
CA PRO A 75 4.30 -8.05 -19.09
C PRO A 75 5.38 -6.96 -19.27
N LEU A 76 6.65 -7.36 -19.12
CA LEU A 76 7.80 -6.46 -19.28
C LEU A 76 7.91 -5.91 -20.70
N ASP A 77 7.68 -6.76 -21.69
CA ASP A 77 7.59 -6.43 -23.12
C ASP A 77 6.24 -6.95 -23.67
N PRO A 78 5.19 -6.12 -23.70
CA PRO A 78 3.88 -6.54 -24.17
C PRO A 78 3.86 -7.03 -25.63
N GLU A 79 4.62 -6.40 -26.52
CA GLU A 79 4.67 -6.78 -27.94
C GLU A 79 5.38 -8.13 -28.12
N GLY A 80 6.54 -8.29 -27.48
CA GLY A 80 7.26 -9.55 -27.47
C GLY A 80 6.47 -10.69 -26.82
N ALA A 81 5.74 -10.42 -25.74
CA ALA A 81 4.87 -11.42 -25.10
C ALA A 81 3.75 -11.90 -26.03
N ILE A 82 3.12 -11.00 -26.81
CA ILE A 82 2.11 -11.37 -27.80
C ILE A 82 2.72 -12.30 -28.86
N LEU A 83 3.88 -11.93 -29.41
CA LEU A 83 4.57 -12.73 -30.43
C LEU A 83 4.94 -14.11 -29.88
N ALA A 84 5.52 -14.17 -28.68
CA ALA A 84 5.93 -15.42 -28.04
C ALA A 84 4.73 -16.36 -27.78
N VAL A 85 3.60 -15.84 -27.31
CA VAL A 85 2.38 -16.65 -27.12
C VAL A 85 1.82 -17.13 -28.47
N CYS A 86 1.82 -16.29 -29.51
CA CYS A 86 1.40 -16.71 -30.84
C CYS A 86 2.29 -17.84 -31.38
N ASP A 87 3.61 -17.72 -31.22
CA ASP A 87 4.57 -18.73 -31.63
C ASP A 87 4.38 -20.04 -30.87
N ALA A 88 4.15 -19.99 -29.56
CA ALA A 88 3.85 -21.16 -28.75
C ALA A 88 2.56 -21.87 -29.19
N VAL A 89 1.54 -21.12 -29.62
CA VAL A 89 0.31 -21.70 -30.19
C VAL A 89 0.59 -22.33 -31.56
N ASN A 90 1.32 -21.65 -32.44
CA ASN A 90 1.66 -22.14 -33.78
C ASN A 90 2.52 -23.41 -33.72
N GLN A 91 3.38 -23.54 -32.71
CA GLN A 91 4.21 -24.71 -32.44
C GLN A 91 3.45 -25.85 -31.73
N GLY A 92 2.19 -25.63 -31.34
CA GLY A 92 1.36 -26.62 -30.65
C GLY A 92 1.68 -26.79 -29.15
N ARG A 93 2.52 -25.93 -28.58
CA ARG A 93 2.80 -25.89 -27.14
C ARG A 93 1.59 -25.44 -26.34
N ILE A 94 0.84 -24.47 -26.87
CA ILE A 94 -0.44 -24.04 -26.31
C ILE A 94 -1.56 -24.40 -27.27
N ASP A 95 -2.55 -25.14 -26.81
CA ASP A 95 -3.75 -25.42 -27.61
C ASP A 95 -4.54 -24.11 -27.84
N ILE A 96 -4.84 -23.80 -29.10
CA ILE A 96 -5.67 -22.66 -29.48
C ILE A 96 -7.06 -22.70 -28.81
N ALA A 97 -7.58 -23.90 -28.49
CA ALA A 97 -8.83 -24.04 -27.76
C ALA A 97 -8.73 -23.40 -26.36
N GLN A 98 -7.58 -23.54 -25.67
CA GLN A 98 -7.33 -22.91 -24.38
C GLN A 98 -7.41 -21.37 -24.48
N ILE A 99 -6.77 -20.79 -25.51
CA ILE A 99 -6.84 -19.33 -25.76
C ILE A 99 -8.27 -18.88 -25.99
N LYS A 100 -9.05 -19.63 -26.79
CA LYS A 100 -10.47 -19.31 -27.05
C LYS A 100 -11.31 -19.36 -25.79
N GLU A 101 -11.07 -20.32 -24.89
CA GLU A 101 -11.76 -20.37 -23.60
C GLU A 101 -11.41 -19.17 -22.71
N SER A 102 -10.14 -18.75 -22.66
CA SER A 102 -9.74 -17.52 -21.96
C SER A 102 -10.47 -16.29 -22.51
N VAL A 103 -10.53 -16.15 -23.84
CA VAL A 103 -11.25 -15.06 -24.50
C VAL A 103 -12.74 -15.08 -24.16
N LYS A 104 -13.39 -16.25 -24.10
CA LYS A 104 -14.80 -16.36 -23.68
C LYS A 104 -15.01 -15.85 -22.25
N ARG A 105 -14.11 -16.17 -21.32
CA ARG A 105 -14.20 -15.66 -19.93
C ARG A 105 -13.99 -14.16 -19.85
N ILE A 106 -13.01 -13.63 -20.60
CA ILE A 106 -12.78 -12.18 -20.70
C ILE A 106 -14.02 -11.49 -21.25
N TRP A 107 -14.62 -12.10 -22.27
CA TRP A 107 -15.83 -11.60 -22.88
C TRP A 107 -17.00 -11.55 -21.89
N ALA A 108 -17.25 -12.64 -21.17
CA ALA A 108 -18.28 -12.69 -20.14
C ALA A 108 -18.04 -11.63 -19.04
N ALA A 109 -16.79 -11.41 -18.64
CA ALA A 109 -16.46 -10.37 -17.67
C ALA A 109 -16.74 -8.95 -18.20
N LYS A 110 -16.39 -8.65 -19.46
CA LYS A 110 -16.69 -7.35 -20.11
C LYS A 110 -18.19 -7.08 -20.21
N VAL A 111 -18.97 -8.08 -20.63
CA VAL A 111 -20.43 -7.98 -20.68
C VAL A 111 -21.02 -7.73 -19.29
N LYS A 112 -20.52 -8.43 -18.25
CA LYS A 112 -20.99 -8.27 -16.87
C LYS A 112 -20.85 -6.84 -16.34
N VAL A 113 -19.81 -6.10 -16.76
CA VAL A 113 -19.59 -4.70 -16.35
C VAL A 113 -20.28 -3.68 -17.27
N GLY A 114 -21.17 -4.13 -18.16
CA GLY A 114 -21.99 -3.26 -19.00
C GLY A 114 -21.28 -2.71 -20.24
N LEU A 115 -20.13 -3.26 -20.64
CA LEU A 115 -19.50 -2.91 -21.90
C LEU A 115 -20.28 -3.56 -23.06
N ALA A 116 -21.20 -2.80 -23.66
CA ALA A 116 -21.92 -3.21 -24.86
C ALA A 116 -20.99 -3.26 -26.09
N ILE A 117 -21.15 -4.27 -26.93
CA ILE A 117 -20.57 -4.30 -28.28
C ILE A 117 -21.38 -3.33 -29.13
N SER A 118 -20.74 -2.37 -29.79
CA SER A 118 -21.32 -1.87 -31.04
C SER A 118 -20.91 -2.85 -32.14
N ASP A 119 -21.88 -3.38 -32.91
CA ASP A 119 -21.65 -4.25 -34.08
C ASP A 119 -20.93 -3.55 -35.25
N SER A 120 -20.17 -2.48 -34.95
CA SER A 120 -19.37 -1.78 -35.93
C SER A 120 -18.19 -2.68 -36.33
N PRO A 121 -17.99 -2.99 -37.62
CA PRO A 121 -16.85 -3.79 -38.06
C PRO A 121 -15.55 -3.09 -37.65
N GLN A 122 -14.90 -3.66 -36.65
CA GLN A 122 -13.60 -3.20 -36.17
C GLN A 122 -12.56 -3.48 -37.27
N PRO A 123 -11.73 -2.50 -37.68
CA PRO A 123 -10.71 -2.73 -38.70
C PRO A 123 -9.72 -3.81 -38.23
N SER A 124 -9.22 -4.59 -39.19
CA SER A 124 -8.27 -5.67 -38.96
C SER A 124 -7.04 -5.19 -38.20
N VAL A 125 -6.46 -6.08 -37.38
CA VAL A 125 -5.28 -5.78 -36.53
C VAL A 125 -4.12 -5.20 -37.37
N ALA A 126 -3.94 -5.69 -38.60
CA ALA A 126 -2.95 -5.18 -39.54
C ALA A 126 -3.09 -3.67 -39.87
N LYS A 127 -4.31 -3.14 -39.83
CA LYS A 127 -4.60 -1.73 -40.15
C LYS A 127 -4.37 -0.78 -38.96
N ARG A 128 -4.31 -1.30 -37.73
CA ARG A 128 -4.05 -0.51 -36.51
C ARG A 128 -2.57 -0.29 -36.23
N LEU A 129 -1.72 -1.16 -36.76
CA LEU A 129 -0.26 -1.07 -36.60
C LEU A 129 0.39 -0.12 -37.62
N SER A 130 -0.27 0.10 -38.77
CA SER A 130 0.21 1.00 -39.83
C SER A 130 -0.18 2.47 -39.63
N ASP A 131 -1.17 2.74 -38.78
CA ASP A 131 -1.64 4.08 -38.46
C ASP A 131 -1.24 4.39 -37.01
N PRO A 132 -0.56 5.50 -36.70
CA PRO A 132 -0.31 5.88 -35.31
C PRO A 132 -1.66 5.98 -34.59
N PRO A 133 -1.77 5.58 -33.31
CA PRO A 133 -3.03 5.62 -32.57
C PRO A 133 -3.48 7.08 -32.49
N GLN A 134 -4.35 7.48 -33.42
CA GLN A 134 -5.04 8.74 -33.27
C GLN A 134 -6.03 8.57 -32.12
N PRO A 135 -6.08 9.53 -31.18
CA PRO A 135 -7.11 9.53 -30.16
C PRO A 135 -8.46 9.43 -30.88
N PRO A 136 -9.46 8.72 -30.32
CA PRO A 136 -10.71 8.45 -31.01
C PRO A 136 -11.40 9.77 -31.35
N LEU A 137 -11.20 10.25 -32.58
CA LEU A 137 -12.05 11.27 -33.18
C LEU A 137 -13.35 10.56 -33.50
N ALA A 138 -14.34 10.80 -32.64
CA ALA A 138 -15.71 10.32 -32.77
C ALA A 138 -16.22 10.60 -34.19
N LYS A 139 -16.20 9.59 -35.06
CA LYS A 139 -16.87 9.65 -36.35
C LYS A 139 -18.35 9.35 -36.11
N GLY A 140 -19.10 10.44 -35.93
CA GLY A 140 -20.56 10.46 -35.98
C GLY A 140 -21.23 10.51 -34.61
N GLY A 141 -21.68 11.69 -34.20
CA GLY A 141 -22.86 11.82 -33.33
C GLY A 141 -22.66 11.90 -31.81
N SER A 142 -21.65 12.61 -31.31
CA SER A 142 -21.78 13.36 -30.05
C SER A 142 -20.59 14.33 -29.93
N LYS A 143 -20.87 15.63 -29.86
CA LYS A 143 -19.85 16.70 -29.71
C LYS A 143 -19.37 16.88 -28.27
N ASN A 144 -19.67 15.94 -27.38
CA ASN A 144 -19.26 16.04 -25.99
C ASN A 144 -18.09 15.08 -25.73
N PRO A 145 -16.96 15.54 -25.15
CA PRO A 145 -16.00 14.63 -24.56
C PRO A 145 -16.73 13.69 -23.58
N PRO A 146 -16.23 12.46 -23.34
CA PRO A 146 -16.78 11.62 -22.27
C PRO A 146 -16.88 12.50 -21.02
N ALA A 147 -18.08 12.55 -20.42
CA ALA A 147 -18.34 13.40 -19.28
C ALA A 147 -17.21 13.21 -18.27
N LEU A 148 -16.49 14.29 -17.94
CA LEU A 148 -15.51 14.27 -16.88
C LEU A 148 -16.17 13.61 -15.67
N ILE A 149 -15.57 12.53 -15.16
CA ILE A 149 -16.06 11.91 -13.93
C ILE A 149 -16.03 13.02 -12.89
N ASP A 150 -17.20 13.42 -12.42
CA ASP A 150 -17.29 14.42 -11.36
C ASP A 150 -16.77 13.77 -10.08
N LEU A 151 -15.49 14.00 -9.79
CA LEU A 151 -14.81 13.45 -8.63
C LEU A 151 -15.48 13.88 -7.31
N SER A 152 -16.31 14.93 -7.32
CA SER A 152 -17.09 15.35 -6.15
C SER A 152 -18.13 14.30 -5.74
N THR A 153 -18.56 13.44 -6.68
CA THR A 153 -19.47 12.32 -6.40
C THR A 153 -18.79 11.11 -5.76
N LEU A 154 -17.45 11.04 -5.76
CA LEU A 154 -16.70 9.91 -5.20
C LEU A 154 -16.47 10.04 -3.69
N SER A 155 -16.49 11.27 -3.16
CA SER A 155 -16.40 11.54 -1.72
C SER A 155 -17.69 12.18 -1.24
N THR A 156 -18.75 11.39 -1.09
CA THR A 156 -19.99 11.88 -0.50
C THR A 156 -19.82 12.12 1.01
N PRO A 157 -20.62 12.98 1.65
CA PRO A 157 -20.63 13.12 3.10
C PRO A 157 -20.80 11.79 3.84
N GLU A 158 -21.66 10.91 3.34
CA GLU A 158 -21.93 9.59 3.91
C GLU A 158 -20.71 8.67 3.80
N ALA A 159 -19.99 8.71 2.67
CA ALA A 159 -18.76 7.95 2.49
C ALA A 159 -17.67 8.42 3.47
N ARG A 160 -17.53 9.74 3.68
CA ARG A 160 -16.59 10.29 4.68
C ARG A 160 -16.99 9.93 6.11
N ALA A 161 -18.28 9.99 6.44
CA ALA A 161 -18.79 9.59 7.75
C ALA A 161 -18.50 8.12 8.02
N THR A 162 -18.81 7.25 7.06
CA THR A 162 -18.52 5.82 7.13
C THR A 162 -17.03 5.55 7.33
N ALA A 163 -16.15 6.25 6.60
CA ALA A 163 -14.71 6.13 6.79
C ALA A 163 -14.27 6.56 8.20
N ALA A 164 -14.84 7.65 8.73
CA ALA A 164 -14.56 8.09 10.09
C ALA A 164 -15.07 7.09 11.15
N ASP A 165 -16.23 6.47 10.93
CA ASP A 165 -16.80 5.47 11.84
C ASP A 165 -15.94 4.20 11.87
N ILE A 166 -15.49 3.71 10.71
CA ILE A 166 -14.52 2.60 10.62
C ILE A 166 -13.24 2.93 11.40
N LEU A 167 -12.73 4.16 11.29
CA LEU A 167 -11.52 4.58 12.00
C LEU A 167 -11.74 4.63 13.52
N ARG A 168 -12.90 5.08 14.00
CA ARG A 168 -13.25 5.10 15.43
C ARG A 168 -13.43 3.69 15.98
N ASP A 169 -14.18 2.85 15.27
CA ASP A 169 -14.50 1.49 15.72
C ASP A 169 -13.28 0.55 15.70
N SER A 170 -12.29 0.84 14.84
CA SER A 170 -11.05 0.07 14.75
C SER A 170 -9.90 0.61 15.61
N LEU A 171 -10.12 1.71 16.34
CA LEU A 171 -9.11 2.31 17.21
C LEU A 171 -8.78 1.37 18.37
N LYS A 172 -7.49 1.22 18.69
CA LYS A 172 -7.05 0.55 19.92
C LYS A 172 -6.32 1.56 20.79
N PHE A 173 -6.59 1.59 22.08
CA PHE A 173 -5.96 2.55 22.97
C PHE A 173 -5.90 2.00 24.40
N GLY A 174 -5.05 2.61 25.21
CA GLY A 174 -4.92 2.27 26.62
C GLY A 174 -4.02 3.28 27.34
N GLY A 175 -3.73 2.99 28.61
CA GLY A 175 -3.02 3.90 29.50
C GLY A 175 -3.91 5.01 30.06
N GLU A 176 -3.30 6.06 30.62
CA GLU A 176 -4.02 7.18 31.23
C GLU A 176 -4.42 8.22 30.17
N LEU A 177 -5.66 8.13 29.69
CA LEU A 177 -6.28 9.07 28.76
C LEU A 177 -7.35 9.94 29.46
N PRO A 178 -7.54 11.22 29.05
CA PRO A 178 -6.70 11.97 28.10
C PRO A 178 -5.33 12.30 28.69
N LEU A 179 -4.36 12.63 27.83
CA LEU A 179 -3.01 13.00 28.23
C LEU A 179 -3.03 14.19 29.19
N GLN A 180 -2.85 13.90 30.47
CA GLN A 180 -2.69 14.93 31.49
C GLN A 180 -1.28 15.50 31.37
N ALA A 181 -1.12 16.50 30.51
CA ALA A 181 0.15 17.20 30.39
C ALA A 181 0.56 17.75 31.76
N LYS A 182 1.64 17.20 32.34
CA LYS A 182 2.32 17.87 33.46
C LYS A 182 2.65 19.27 32.95
N LYS A 183 2.12 20.32 33.60
CA LYS A 183 2.39 21.71 33.21
C LYS A 183 3.91 21.85 33.07
N PRO A 184 4.44 22.12 31.86
CA PRO A 184 5.87 22.22 31.68
C PRO A 184 6.38 23.35 32.58
N SER A 185 7.54 23.14 33.21
CA SER A 185 8.28 24.28 33.73
C SER A 185 8.55 25.21 32.55
N GLN A 186 8.59 26.53 32.77
CA GLN A 186 8.76 27.55 31.71
C GLN A 186 10.03 27.37 30.83
N SER A 187 10.86 26.37 31.14
CA SER A 187 12.13 26.04 30.49
C SER A 187 12.09 24.77 29.61
N GLN A 188 11.03 23.96 29.65
CA GLN A 188 10.98 22.67 28.92
C GLN A 188 10.42 22.81 27.50
N VAL A 189 11.18 22.30 26.52
CA VAL A 189 10.78 22.28 25.10
C VAL A 189 10.15 20.92 24.78
N LEU A 190 8.83 20.90 24.56
CA LEU A 190 8.09 19.70 24.16
C LEU A 190 8.44 19.28 22.72
N ARG A 191 8.49 17.98 22.45
CA ARG A 191 8.86 17.41 21.14
C ARG A 191 7.72 16.56 20.57
N ASN A 192 7.28 16.86 19.35
CA ASN A 192 6.45 15.97 18.54
C ASN A 192 7.37 15.21 17.59
N LEU A 193 7.77 14.00 17.99
CA LEU A 193 8.63 13.14 17.18
C LEU A 193 7.76 12.27 16.27
N ILE A 194 7.83 12.53 14.96
CA ILE A 194 7.15 11.75 13.94
C ILE A 194 8.18 10.85 13.25
N VAL A 195 7.92 9.55 13.27
CA VAL A 195 8.72 8.53 12.57
C VAL A 195 7.91 8.01 11.41
N VAL A 196 8.45 8.09 10.20
CA VAL A 196 7.83 7.56 8.97
C VAL A 196 8.69 6.47 8.35
N ASP A 197 8.10 5.68 7.46
CA ASP A 197 8.84 4.70 6.65
C ASP A 197 9.81 5.36 5.67
N ASP A 198 9.33 6.33 4.89
CA ASP A 198 10.09 7.07 3.88
C ASP A 198 9.47 8.47 3.78
N VAL A 199 10.26 9.52 3.97
CA VAL A 199 9.77 10.91 3.89
C VAL A 199 9.27 11.23 2.48
N LEU A 200 9.91 10.71 1.43
CA LEU A 200 9.56 11.05 0.05
C LEU A 200 8.25 10.40 -0.40
N GLY A 201 7.97 9.19 0.08
CA GLY A 201 6.71 8.47 -0.16
C GLY A 201 5.57 8.86 0.79
N CYS A 202 5.77 9.80 1.71
CA CYS A 202 4.82 10.14 2.76
C CYS A 202 3.76 11.15 2.28
N GLU A 203 2.70 10.67 1.62
CA GLU A 203 1.63 11.53 1.10
C GLU A 203 0.65 12.05 2.18
N PHE A 204 0.63 11.43 3.36
CA PHE A 204 -0.35 11.71 4.41
C PHE A 204 0.10 12.77 5.44
N LEU A 205 1.33 13.28 5.34
CA LEU A 205 1.84 14.35 6.20
C LEU A 205 2.04 15.65 5.42
N GLY A 206 1.70 16.75 6.07
CA GLY A 206 1.94 18.11 5.61
C GLY A 206 1.74 19.10 6.76
N ASN A 207 2.24 20.33 6.63
CA ASN A 207 2.27 21.28 7.75
C ASN A 207 0.90 21.55 8.41
N HIS A 208 -0.19 21.38 7.67
CA HIS A 208 -1.56 21.58 8.15
C HIS A 208 -2.26 20.29 8.62
N THR A 209 -1.59 19.15 8.48
CA THR A 209 -2.17 17.86 8.87
C THR A 209 -2.29 17.75 10.39
N PRO A 210 -3.31 17.07 10.93
CA PRO A 210 -3.55 17.00 12.37
C PRO A 210 -2.37 16.46 13.16
N ALA A 211 -1.61 15.50 12.62
CA ALA A 211 -0.40 14.96 13.25
C ALA A 211 0.65 16.03 13.60
N ILE A 212 0.69 17.13 12.85
CA ILE A 212 1.63 18.23 13.05
C ILE A 212 0.94 19.41 13.74
N ALA A 213 -0.22 19.83 13.20
CA ALA A 213 -0.90 21.05 13.60
C ALA A 213 -1.52 20.96 15.01
N LEU A 214 -2.07 19.80 15.41
CA LEU A 214 -2.68 19.67 16.74
C LEU A 214 -1.63 19.67 17.85
N PRO A 215 -0.55 18.85 17.83
CA PRO A 215 0.48 18.92 18.86
C PRO A 215 1.15 20.31 18.94
N ALA A 216 1.30 21.02 17.82
CA ALA A 216 1.85 22.38 17.81
C ALA A 216 1.00 23.37 18.64
N GLN A 217 -0.33 23.21 18.67
CA GLN A 217 -1.22 24.03 19.51
C GLN A 217 -0.96 23.82 21.01
N PHE A 218 -0.44 22.65 21.40
CA PHE A 218 -0.05 22.32 22.77
C PHE A 218 1.44 22.57 23.05
N GLY A 219 2.16 23.23 22.13
CA GLY A 219 3.56 23.62 22.30
C GLY A 219 4.60 22.56 21.90
N TYR A 220 4.19 21.44 21.32
CA TYR A 220 5.11 20.44 20.81
C TYR A 220 5.77 20.90 19.52
N LYS A 221 7.11 20.94 19.49
CA LYS A 221 7.87 21.25 18.27
C LYS A 221 8.07 19.99 17.43
N LEU A 222 7.77 20.09 16.13
CA LEU A 222 7.94 18.98 15.18
C LEU A 222 9.40 18.57 15.03
N GLN A 223 9.64 17.27 15.07
CA GLN A 223 10.85 16.61 14.57
C GLN A 223 10.39 15.42 13.73
N LEU A 224 10.77 15.39 12.45
CA LEU A 224 10.40 14.33 11.52
C LEU A 224 11.65 13.51 11.18
N ILE A 225 11.56 12.18 11.28
CA ILE A 225 12.64 11.24 10.96
C ILE A 225 12.11 10.07 10.13
N ASP A 226 13.01 9.40 9.41
CA ASP A 226 12.76 8.16 8.66
C ASP A 226 13.79 7.06 8.98
N ASP A 227 13.74 5.96 8.23
CA ASP A 227 14.65 4.82 8.37
C ASP A 227 16.11 5.13 7.98
N ARG A 228 16.37 6.24 7.28
CA ARG A 228 17.71 6.68 6.88
C ARG A 228 18.30 7.70 7.83
N THR A 229 17.49 8.23 8.73
CA THR A 229 17.95 9.17 9.76
C THR A 229 18.79 8.38 10.76
N SER A 230 20.09 8.68 10.86
CA SER A 230 21.01 8.01 11.78
C SER A 230 20.43 7.94 13.17
N SER A 231 20.58 6.77 13.82
CA SER A 231 20.15 6.58 15.19
C SER A 231 20.89 7.58 16.09
N ILE A 232 20.27 8.01 17.20
CA ILE A 232 20.99 8.85 18.18
C ILE A 232 22.27 8.15 18.68
N ALA A 233 22.30 6.82 18.70
CA ALA A 233 23.45 6.03 19.13
C ALA A 233 24.69 6.21 18.24
N ASP A 234 24.53 6.64 16.97
CA ASP A 234 25.65 6.89 16.06
C ASP A 234 26.37 8.22 16.34
N ASN A 235 25.78 9.11 17.14
CA ASN A 235 26.27 10.47 17.38
C ASN A 235 27.11 10.64 18.65
N THR A 236 27.61 9.57 19.27
CA THR A 236 28.50 9.72 20.45
C THR A 236 29.84 10.40 20.13
N ASN A 237 30.20 10.57 18.85
CA ASN A 237 31.44 11.22 18.39
C ASN A 237 31.23 12.32 17.33
N ALA A 238 30.00 12.72 17.02
CA ALA A 238 29.74 13.79 16.06
C ALA A 238 29.57 15.13 16.79
N GLU A 239 30.18 16.20 16.28
CA GLU A 239 29.96 17.55 16.82
C GLU A 239 28.46 17.87 16.85
N PRO A 240 27.99 18.65 17.86
CA PRO A 240 26.59 18.94 18.05
C PRO A 240 26.05 19.75 16.87
N SER A 241 25.49 19.06 15.87
CA SER A 241 24.70 19.69 14.84
C SER A 241 23.42 20.21 15.50
N CYS A 242 23.28 21.53 15.43
CA CYS A 242 22.30 22.48 15.97
C CYS A 242 20.82 22.10 16.24
N ASP A 243 20.33 20.87 16.05
CA ASP A 243 18.93 20.48 16.33
C ASP A 243 18.75 19.16 17.12
N LEU A 244 19.84 18.41 17.34
CA LEU A 244 19.85 17.16 18.10
C LEU A 244 20.58 17.32 19.43
N ASP A 245 20.22 18.34 20.22
CA ASP A 245 20.72 18.47 21.60
C ASP A 245 20.22 17.27 22.42
N VAL A 246 21.01 16.19 22.40
CA VAL A 246 20.77 14.92 23.10
C VAL A 246 20.79 15.11 24.62
N ASN A 247 21.33 16.23 25.08
CA ASN A 247 21.50 16.58 26.48
C ASN A 247 20.33 17.38 27.08
N LEU A 248 19.35 17.78 26.27
CA LEU A 248 18.13 18.42 26.77
C LEU A 248 17.04 17.35 26.94
N SER A 249 16.61 17.15 28.19
CA SER A 249 15.47 16.27 28.44
C SER A 249 14.19 16.90 27.90
N ARG A 250 13.57 16.21 26.94
CA ARG A 250 12.43 16.75 26.17
C ARG A 250 11.25 15.79 26.27
N PRO A 251 10.20 16.14 27.05
CA PRO A 251 8.97 15.38 27.03
C PRO A 251 8.45 15.27 25.58
N THR A 252 8.23 14.03 25.15
CA THR A 252 8.08 13.67 23.74
C THR A 252 6.75 12.96 23.50
N LEU A 253 5.99 13.48 22.55
CA LEU A 253 4.92 12.80 21.86
C LEU A 253 5.52 12.00 20.70
N LEU A 254 5.47 10.67 20.76
CA LEU A 254 5.99 9.81 19.70
C LEU A 254 4.84 9.37 18.79
N GLN A 255 4.92 9.69 17.50
CA GLN A 255 3.97 9.26 16.48
C GLN A 255 4.69 8.42 15.43
N VAL A 256 4.26 7.17 15.23
CA VAL A 256 4.93 6.20 14.36
C VAL A 256 4.01 5.82 13.21
N PHE A 257 4.39 6.17 11.98
CA PHE A 257 3.66 5.89 10.75
C PHE A 257 4.38 4.80 9.96
N ILE A 258 4.06 3.55 10.27
CA ILE A 258 4.73 2.38 9.69
C ILE A 258 3.71 1.35 9.22
N ARG A 259 3.83 0.89 7.97
CA ARG A 259 2.98 -0.17 7.42
C ARG A 259 3.70 -1.06 6.40
N GLY A 260 3.19 -2.28 6.24
CA GLY A 260 3.55 -3.11 5.09
C GLY A 260 3.06 -2.47 3.79
N ASN A 261 3.95 -2.37 2.79
CA ASN A 261 3.69 -1.85 1.45
C ASN A 261 4.37 -2.72 0.39
N CYS A 262 3.96 -2.56 -0.87
CA CYS A 262 4.68 -3.13 -2.01
C CYS A 262 6.14 -2.63 -2.04
N PHE A 263 7.03 -3.40 -2.67
CA PHE A 263 8.47 -3.09 -2.78
C PHE A 263 9.24 -3.04 -1.45
N ARG A 264 8.69 -3.63 -0.38
CA ARG A 264 9.40 -3.82 0.89
C ARG A 264 9.78 -5.27 1.10
N GLY A 265 11.03 -5.50 1.54
CA GLY A 265 11.52 -6.81 1.97
C GLY A 265 11.18 -7.15 3.42
N SER A 266 10.66 -6.19 4.19
CA SER A 266 10.25 -6.37 5.59
C SER A 266 8.88 -5.72 5.83
N ALA A 267 8.06 -6.35 6.68
CA ALA A 267 6.75 -5.84 7.10
C ALA A 267 6.83 -5.05 8.42
N GLY A 268 8.05 -4.69 8.84
CA GLY A 268 8.41 -4.49 10.23
C GLY A 268 8.67 -3.05 10.63
N LEU A 269 8.91 -2.93 11.92
CA LEU A 269 9.34 -1.72 12.61
C LEU A 269 10.77 -1.36 12.17
N THR A 270 11.00 -0.09 11.82
CA THR A 270 12.34 0.39 11.47
C THR A 270 13.24 0.38 12.71
N GLU A 271 14.54 0.13 12.54
CA GLU A 271 15.51 0.19 13.66
C GLU A 271 15.44 1.56 14.36
N ALA A 272 15.37 2.63 13.57
CA ALA A 272 15.16 3.99 14.07
C ALA A 272 13.95 4.11 15.02
N ALA A 273 12.78 3.57 14.64
CA ALA A 273 11.61 3.62 15.50
C ALA A 273 11.78 2.82 16.81
N GLN A 274 12.47 1.67 16.76
CA GLN A 274 12.78 0.88 17.96
C GLN A 274 13.72 1.63 18.91
N ASP A 275 14.78 2.22 18.37
CA ASP A 275 15.82 2.87 19.16
C ASP A 275 15.27 4.11 19.86
N TRP A 276 14.53 4.94 19.13
CA TRP A 276 13.85 6.11 19.70
C TRP A 276 12.83 5.71 20.76
N PHE A 277 12.01 4.68 20.54
CA PHE A 277 11.05 4.21 21.53
C PHE A 277 11.76 3.76 22.83
N LYS A 278 12.80 2.93 22.73
CA LYS A 278 13.57 2.44 23.88
C LYS A 278 14.25 3.58 24.64
N GLN A 279 14.87 4.51 23.93
CA GLN A 279 15.57 5.64 24.54
C GLN A 279 14.61 6.60 25.25
N LEU A 280 13.48 6.92 24.63
CA LEU A 280 12.48 7.80 25.26
C LEU A 280 11.88 7.15 26.51
N LEU A 281 11.70 5.82 26.51
CA LEU A 281 11.28 5.09 27.70
C LEU A 281 12.36 5.06 28.78
N SER A 282 13.61 4.76 28.45
CA SER A 282 14.71 4.71 29.43
C SER A 282 14.96 6.06 30.10
N ASN A 283 14.76 7.15 29.36
CA ASN A 283 14.95 8.50 29.86
C ASN A 283 13.70 9.07 30.58
N GLY A 284 12.56 8.36 30.54
CA GLY A 284 11.30 8.83 31.12
C GLY A 284 10.71 10.03 30.36
N GLU A 285 11.03 10.17 29.08
CA GLU A 285 10.65 11.30 28.22
C GLU A 285 9.39 11.04 27.39
N LEU A 286 9.00 9.77 27.21
CA LEU A 286 7.81 9.42 26.46
C LEU A 286 6.53 9.85 27.21
N GLN A 287 5.76 10.77 26.62
CA GLN A 287 4.48 11.22 27.17
C GLN A 287 3.30 10.44 26.62
N ALA A 288 3.33 10.10 25.33
CA ALA A 288 2.32 9.29 24.68
C ALA A 288 2.88 8.65 23.40
N LEU A 289 2.30 7.52 23.02
CA LEU A 289 2.65 6.78 21.81
C LEU A 289 1.45 6.69 20.86
N LEU A 290 1.58 7.19 19.64
CA LEU A 290 0.60 6.97 18.58
C LEU A 290 1.22 6.12 17.48
N ILE A 291 0.47 5.13 16.99
CA ILE A 291 0.91 4.23 15.93
C ILE A 291 -0.14 4.22 14.83
N TYR A 292 0.28 4.49 13.60
CA TYR A 292 -0.55 4.53 12.41
C TYR A 292 -0.07 3.51 11.38
N GLY A 293 -0.88 2.48 11.12
CA GLY A 293 -0.60 1.46 10.11
C GLY A 293 -0.59 0.03 10.67
N SER A 294 0.59 -0.54 10.89
CA SER A 294 0.76 -1.95 11.22
C SER A 294 0.46 -2.27 12.69
N PRO A 295 -0.48 -3.18 13.00
CA PRO A 295 -0.77 -3.57 14.38
C PRO A 295 0.39 -4.36 15.02
N TYR A 296 1.25 -4.98 14.22
CA TYR A 296 2.42 -5.72 14.74
C TYR A 296 3.47 -4.79 15.34
N VAL A 297 3.46 -3.50 15.00
CA VAL A 297 4.28 -2.48 15.66
C VAL A 297 3.76 -2.23 17.07
N LEU A 298 2.43 -2.15 17.23
CA LEU A 298 1.82 -2.08 18.56
C LEU A 298 2.16 -3.30 19.40
N ASP A 299 2.03 -4.51 18.86
CA ASP A 299 2.32 -5.75 19.58
C ASP A 299 3.79 -5.83 20.07
N GLN A 300 4.73 -5.18 19.37
CA GLN A 300 6.14 -5.10 19.77
C GLN A 300 6.40 -4.06 20.87
N PHE A 301 5.70 -2.92 20.83
CA PHE A 301 5.87 -1.84 21.81
C PHE A 301 5.08 -2.06 23.09
N LEU A 302 3.88 -2.64 22.99
CA LEU A 302 2.94 -2.73 24.10
C LEU A 302 3.50 -3.48 25.34
N PRO A 303 4.25 -4.59 25.22
CA PRO A 303 4.83 -5.27 26.39
C PRO A 303 5.85 -4.44 27.17
N GLN A 304 6.45 -3.43 26.54
CA GLN A 304 7.47 -2.55 27.12
C GLN A 304 6.89 -1.22 27.62
N LEU A 305 5.65 -0.90 27.24
CA LEU A 305 5.01 0.36 27.55
C LEU A 305 4.43 0.34 28.98
N PRO A 306 4.83 1.26 29.87
CA PRO A 306 4.22 1.38 31.19
C PRO A 306 2.71 1.64 31.10
N PRO A 307 1.88 1.07 31.99
CA PRO A 307 0.42 1.24 31.96
C PRO A 307 -0.04 2.67 32.24
N THR A 308 0.85 3.56 32.70
CA THR A 308 0.56 4.98 32.91
C THR A 308 0.69 5.80 31.64
N ILE A 309 1.46 5.34 30.65
CA ILE A 309 1.70 6.11 29.42
C ILE A 309 0.56 5.83 28.44
N PRO A 310 -0.20 6.85 28.01
CA PRO A 310 -1.26 6.66 27.03
C PRO A 310 -0.69 6.21 25.68
N TYR A 311 -1.40 5.28 25.03
CA TYR A 311 -1.16 4.93 23.65
C TYR A 311 -2.44 4.87 22.84
N ILE A 312 -2.32 5.15 21.54
CA ILE A 312 -3.39 5.06 20.57
C ILE A 312 -2.85 4.42 19.29
N PHE A 313 -3.56 3.44 18.76
CA PHE A 313 -3.27 2.77 17.51
C PHE A 313 -4.44 2.96 16.54
N CYS A 314 -4.11 3.26 15.29
CA CYS A 314 -5.04 3.34 14.18
C CYS A 314 -4.48 2.63 12.94
N TYR A 315 -5.32 1.95 12.18
CA TYR A 315 -4.91 1.37 10.90
C TYR A 315 -4.69 2.43 9.80
N GLY A 316 -5.44 3.54 9.86
CA GLY A 316 -5.36 4.63 8.90
C GLY A 316 -4.20 5.58 9.19
N GLN A 317 -3.59 6.13 8.13
CA GLN A 317 -2.52 7.14 8.23
C GLN A 317 -2.98 8.54 7.78
N MET A 318 -4.14 8.63 7.12
CA MET A 318 -4.67 9.87 6.54
C MET A 318 -5.06 10.92 7.61
N PRO A 319 -5.20 12.21 7.24
CA PRO A 319 -5.52 13.28 8.20
C PRO A 319 -6.73 13.01 9.10
N THR A 320 -7.79 12.37 8.60
CA THR A 320 -8.96 12.01 9.42
C THR A 320 -8.60 11.04 10.55
N ALA A 321 -7.74 10.05 10.29
CA ALA A 321 -7.26 9.11 11.31
C ALA A 321 -6.38 9.82 12.35
N GLN A 322 -5.49 10.71 11.90
CA GLN A 322 -4.65 11.52 12.77
C GLN A 322 -5.49 12.42 13.70
N ALA A 323 -6.53 13.05 13.15
CA ALA A 323 -7.45 13.88 13.93
C ALA A 323 -8.16 13.07 15.01
N ILE A 324 -8.81 11.96 14.64
CA ILE A 324 -9.54 11.10 15.59
C ILE A 324 -8.63 10.63 16.73
N ALA A 325 -7.41 10.18 16.41
CA ALA A 325 -6.47 9.70 17.42
C ALA A 325 -6.00 10.82 18.35
N LEU A 326 -5.62 11.98 17.81
CA LEU A 326 -5.10 13.10 18.62
C LEU A 326 -6.20 13.82 19.41
N GLU A 327 -7.42 13.91 18.87
CA GLU A 327 -8.58 14.42 19.61
C GLU A 327 -8.87 13.55 20.82
N LEU A 328 -8.80 12.22 20.69
CA LEU A 328 -8.91 11.31 21.83
C LEU A 328 -7.75 11.49 22.82
N LEU A 329 -6.51 11.61 22.31
CA LEU A 329 -5.34 11.81 23.17
C LEU A 329 -5.46 13.06 24.03
N PHE A 330 -5.82 14.19 23.43
CA PHE A 330 -5.89 15.48 24.12
C PHE A 330 -7.24 15.74 24.79
N GLY A 331 -8.22 14.84 24.65
CA GLY A 331 -9.57 15.03 25.20
C GLY A 331 -10.34 16.18 24.55
N ILE A 332 -10.12 16.42 23.26
CA ILE A 332 -10.79 17.47 22.49
C ILE A 332 -12.15 16.93 22.03
N ASP A 333 -13.23 17.47 22.58
CA ASP A 333 -14.58 17.13 22.12
C ASP A 333 -15.05 18.13 21.05
N ARG A 334 -15.02 17.73 19.78
CA ARG A 334 -15.55 18.53 18.67
C ARG A 334 -17.07 18.43 18.51
N MET A 335 -17.76 17.54 19.23
CA MET A 335 -19.23 17.50 19.26
C MET A 335 -19.83 18.55 20.20
N ALA A 336 -19.01 19.21 21.03
CA ALA A 336 -19.46 20.22 21.98
C ALA A 336 -19.50 21.66 21.42
N ASN A 337 -18.99 21.90 20.20
CA ASN A 337 -19.09 23.20 19.53
C ASN A 337 -19.35 23.01 18.02
N PRO A 338 -20.61 23.17 17.55
CA PRO A 338 -20.98 23.06 16.14
C PRO A 338 -20.42 24.17 15.24
#